data_AF-A0A6L5Y6A0-F1
#
_entry.id   AF-A0A6L5Y6A0-F1
#
_cell.length_a   1.000
_cell.length_b   1.000
_cell.length_c   1.000
_cell.angle_alpha   90.00
_cell.angle_beta   90.00
_cell.angle_gamma   90.00
#
_symmetry.space_group_name_H-M   'P 1'
#
loop_
_entity.id
_entity.type
_entity.pdbx_description
1 polymer ?
#
loop_
_entity_poly.entity_id
_entity_poly.type
_entity_poly.pdbx_seq_one_letter_code
_entity_poly.pdbx_strand_id
1 'polypeptide(L)'
;MGALKKAREDRDSKEAAAKAAELKRNQIQDRVENFGETKKQASADLEAAKAKTAEAEKAYKKAETELKTAENGLEENKAALKKIEDAKAAMDAAKADSEKADNEYREYASKIDDDGYLTEEERAKLTEEQLKHLDDLYAAAEEKGKAFEEAEQHYREVKDLYGTADEMKATISAVEKQVKEAKVELEKAKKAVEDAKAVQEEKQKAYDDLTLENLQKELDAAVKAENEANDSFEKAAESVFDTKDAVQKADEHHDNMVANIETAEKKADAAKKAAEAAAKTVEEKKAVSDKAAEAVKAKETDAATAAKAVEEKKAVSDKAAETVKAKETDAATAAKTVEEKKAAADEAAKVVEAKKAEVAAAKAKAKKYTPAKVKITKAKKKGKKITVTWKKAKKAKKYKVAYRYVKKGSKKYSGWKYKTTSKKSVKIKIAKKSKKYQIKVRGMNGSYMGKYSKTKTVKVRK
;
A
#
# COMPACT_ATOMS: atom_id res chain seq x y z
N MET A 1 -21.44 -13.76 28.82
CA MET A 1 -20.06 -13.31 28.47
C MET A 1 -19.86 -12.82 27.02
N GLY A 2 -20.40 -13.46 25.98
CA GLY A 2 -20.19 -13.02 24.58
C GLY A 2 -20.78 -11.64 24.23
N ALA A 3 -21.99 -11.34 24.74
CA ALA A 3 -22.67 -10.06 24.52
C ALA A 3 -21.90 -8.87 25.11
N LEU A 4 -21.46 -8.97 26.38
CA LEU A 4 -20.69 -7.90 27.05
C LEU A 4 -19.36 -7.62 26.33
N LYS A 5 -18.71 -8.65 25.79
CA LYS A 5 -17.48 -8.48 25.00
C LYS A 5 -17.75 -7.70 23.71
N LYS A 6 -18.83 -8.05 23.00
CA LYS A 6 -19.24 -7.37 21.76
C LYS A 6 -19.61 -5.90 22.02
N ALA A 7 -20.36 -5.62 23.09
CA ALA A 7 -20.73 -4.26 23.48
C ALA A 7 -19.49 -3.40 23.81
N ARG A 8 -18.49 -3.96 24.53
CA ARG A 8 -17.23 -3.26 24.80
C ARG A 8 -16.42 -2.99 23.54
N GLU A 9 -16.34 -3.95 22.62
CA GLU A 9 -15.64 -3.79 21.35
C GLU A 9 -16.28 -2.70 20.48
N ASP A 10 -17.61 -2.62 20.45
CA ASP A 10 -18.33 -1.55 19.75
C ASP A 10 -18.07 -0.17 20.38
N ARG A 11 -18.20 -0.06 21.71
CA ARG A 11 -17.88 1.16 22.45
C ARG A 11 -16.47 1.66 22.16
N ASP A 12 -15.47 0.78 22.25
CA ASP A 12 -14.06 1.15 21.99
C ASP A 12 -13.85 1.64 20.55
N SER A 13 -14.60 1.09 19.58
CA SER A 13 -14.58 1.55 18.19
C SER A 13 -15.22 2.93 18.02
N LYS A 14 -16.35 3.18 18.71
CA LYS A 14 -17.03 4.48 18.69
C LYS A 14 -16.20 5.56 19.38
N GLU A 15 -15.53 5.23 20.48
CA GLU A 15 -14.58 6.14 21.16
C GLU A 15 -13.43 6.56 20.23
N ALA A 16 -12.91 5.62 19.44
CA ALA A 16 -11.85 5.92 18.47
C ALA A 16 -12.34 6.83 17.33
N ALA A 17 -13.61 6.68 16.91
CA ALA A 17 -14.23 7.54 15.91
C ALA A 17 -14.44 8.97 16.44
N ALA A 18 -14.97 9.11 17.67
CA ALA A 18 -15.14 10.38 18.37
C ALA A 18 -13.82 11.16 18.48
N LYS A 19 -12.76 10.51 18.99
CA LYS A 19 -11.42 11.13 19.08
C LYS A 19 -10.83 11.53 17.73
N ALA A 20 -11.16 10.79 16.67
CA ALA A 20 -10.71 11.13 15.32
C ALA A 20 -11.47 12.34 14.75
N ALA A 21 -12.76 12.47 15.06
CA ALA A 21 -13.57 13.63 14.69
C ALA A 21 -13.12 14.89 15.45
N GLU A 22 -12.93 14.80 16.76
CA GLU A 22 -12.39 15.89 17.60
C GLU A 22 -11.03 16.39 17.10
N LEU A 23 -10.12 15.47 16.74
CA LEU A 23 -8.82 15.84 16.19
C LEU A 23 -8.94 16.60 14.85
N LYS A 24 -9.90 16.23 13.99
CA LYS A 24 -10.15 16.95 12.74
C LYS A 24 -10.73 18.34 12.99
N ARG A 25 -11.72 18.46 13.89
CA ARG A 25 -12.27 19.76 14.31
C ARG A 25 -11.16 20.69 14.78
N ASN A 26 -10.32 20.22 15.70
CA ASN A 26 -9.18 20.99 16.22
C ASN A 26 -8.24 21.46 15.10
N GLN A 27 -7.92 20.60 14.13
CA GLN A 27 -7.08 20.98 13.00
C GLN A 27 -7.70 22.05 12.09
N ILE A 28 -9.02 22.01 11.90
CA ILE A 28 -9.74 23.02 11.10
C ILE A 28 -9.85 24.31 11.89
N GLN A 29 -10.17 24.24 13.18
CA GLN A 29 -10.20 25.39 14.07
C GLN A 29 -8.85 26.11 14.11
N ASP A 30 -7.74 25.37 14.25
CA ASP A 30 -6.39 25.93 14.16
C ASP A 30 -6.17 26.68 12.83
N ARG A 31 -6.75 26.22 11.70
CA ARG A 31 -6.67 26.89 10.39
C ARG A 31 -7.54 28.14 10.32
N VAL A 32 -8.70 28.15 10.96
CA VAL A 32 -9.57 29.34 11.06
C VAL A 32 -8.90 30.41 11.90
N GLU A 33 -8.43 30.05 13.11
CA GLU A 33 -7.75 30.96 14.03
C GLU A 33 -6.47 31.53 13.43
N ASN A 34 -5.71 30.70 12.70
CA ASN A 34 -4.49 31.11 12.00
C ASN A 34 -4.72 31.36 10.50
N PHE A 35 -5.92 31.81 10.11
CA PHE A 35 -6.26 32.00 8.70
C PHE A 35 -5.29 32.95 7.99
N GLY A 36 -4.92 34.06 8.64
CA GLY A 36 -3.98 35.03 8.09
C GLY A 36 -2.61 34.42 7.78
N GLU A 37 -2.06 33.61 8.69
CA GLU A 37 -0.79 32.90 8.47
C GLU A 37 -0.92 31.82 7.39
N THR A 38 -2.02 31.07 7.40
CA THR A 38 -2.29 30.01 6.42
C THR A 38 -2.41 30.59 5.01
N LYS A 39 -3.14 31.70 4.85
CA LYS A 39 -3.30 32.42 3.58
C LYS A 39 -1.99 33.05 3.11
N LYS A 40 -1.19 33.60 4.03
CA LYS A 40 0.15 34.12 3.72
C LYS A 40 1.08 33.02 3.22
N GLN A 41 1.06 31.84 3.84
CA GLN A 41 1.85 30.70 3.37
C GLN A 41 1.37 30.21 2.00
N ALA A 42 0.06 30.09 1.78
CA ALA A 42 -0.50 29.70 0.49
C ALA A 42 -0.14 30.68 -0.63
N SER A 43 -0.19 31.99 -0.35
CA SER A 43 0.28 33.04 -1.26
C SER A 43 1.77 32.91 -1.57
N ALA A 44 2.61 32.67 -0.57
CA ALA A 44 4.04 32.46 -0.78
C ALA A 44 4.34 31.20 -1.62
N ASP A 45 3.59 30.12 -1.42
CA ASP A 45 3.70 28.90 -2.21
C ASP A 45 3.26 29.11 -3.66
N LEU A 46 2.21 29.91 -3.90
CA LEU A 46 1.75 30.31 -5.22
C LEU A 46 2.79 31.18 -5.95
N GLU A 47 3.35 32.19 -5.28
CA GLU A 47 4.42 33.03 -5.86
C GLU A 47 5.67 32.21 -6.19
N ALA A 48 6.04 31.26 -5.34
CA ALA A 48 7.13 30.32 -5.63
C ALA A 48 6.82 29.40 -6.83
N ALA A 49 5.55 29.05 -7.07
CA ALA A 49 5.15 28.29 -8.24
C ALA A 49 5.23 29.14 -9.53
N LYS A 50 4.71 30.38 -9.50
CA LYS A 50 4.83 31.34 -10.62
C LYS A 50 6.29 31.59 -11.01
N ALA A 51 7.18 31.76 -10.03
CA ALA A 51 8.60 31.95 -10.28
C ALA A 51 9.23 30.75 -11.02
N LYS A 52 8.85 29.52 -10.68
CA LYS A 52 9.32 28.32 -11.38
C LYS A 52 8.78 28.22 -12.80
N THR A 53 7.51 28.57 -13.02
CA THR A 53 6.94 28.66 -14.37
C THR A 53 7.72 29.66 -15.23
N ALA A 54 8.01 30.85 -14.69
CA ALA A 54 8.81 31.86 -15.39
C ALA A 54 10.24 31.39 -15.70
N GLU A 55 10.89 30.66 -14.79
CA GLU A 55 12.21 30.06 -15.02
C GLU A 55 12.15 29.00 -16.13
N ALA A 56 11.13 28.14 -16.13
CA ALA A 56 10.92 27.14 -17.17
C ALA A 56 10.66 27.79 -18.55
N GLU A 57 9.85 28.86 -18.60
CA GLU A 57 9.58 29.59 -19.84
C GLU A 57 10.84 30.29 -20.39
N LYS A 58 11.71 30.81 -19.52
CA LYS A 58 13.03 31.33 -19.93
C LYS A 58 13.91 30.23 -20.52
N ALA A 59 13.93 29.04 -19.91
CA ALA A 59 14.69 27.91 -20.42
C ALA A 59 14.16 27.44 -21.79
N TYR A 60 12.84 27.40 -21.97
CA TYR A 60 12.21 27.11 -23.25
C TYR A 60 12.62 28.11 -24.35
N LYS A 61 12.52 29.42 -24.08
CA LYS A 61 12.92 30.46 -25.06
C LYS A 61 14.40 30.38 -25.44
N LYS A 62 15.27 30.03 -24.48
CA LYS A 62 16.70 29.81 -24.72
C LYS A 62 16.92 28.63 -25.66
N ALA A 63 16.29 27.48 -25.38
CA ALA A 63 16.37 26.28 -26.22
C ALA A 63 15.81 26.53 -27.63
N GLU A 64 14.71 27.29 -27.75
CA GLU A 64 14.12 27.68 -29.02
C GLU A 64 15.08 28.53 -29.86
N THR A 65 15.76 29.49 -29.23
CA THR A 65 16.77 30.33 -29.90
C THR A 65 17.97 29.49 -30.36
N GLU A 66 18.49 28.61 -29.49
CA GLU A 66 19.61 27.72 -29.80
C GLU A 66 19.29 26.78 -30.98
N LEU A 67 18.07 26.23 -31.01
CA LEU A 67 17.61 25.43 -32.14
C LEU A 67 17.60 26.25 -33.43
N LYS A 68 17.05 27.46 -33.39
CA LYS A 68 16.94 28.33 -34.57
C LYS A 68 18.31 28.72 -35.12
N THR A 69 19.28 29.02 -34.24
CA THR A 69 20.67 29.27 -34.62
C THR A 69 21.31 28.05 -35.28
N ALA A 70 21.10 26.85 -34.72
CA ALA A 70 21.65 25.62 -35.29
C ALA A 70 21.03 25.27 -36.66
N GLU A 71 19.72 25.47 -36.83
CA GLU A 71 19.03 25.25 -38.12
C GLU A 71 19.52 26.23 -39.20
N ASN A 72 19.71 27.51 -38.86
CA ASN A 72 20.29 28.48 -39.79
C ASN A 72 21.71 28.10 -40.21
N GLY A 73 22.57 27.73 -39.25
CA GLY A 73 23.93 27.27 -39.55
C GLY A 73 23.97 26.00 -40.40
N LEU A 74 22.97 25.11 -40.26
CA LEU A 74 22.84 23.93 -41.12
C LEU A 74 22.54 24.31 -42.57
N GLU A 75 21.62 25.25 -42.80
CA GLU A 75 21.25 25.72 -44.14
C GLU A 75 22.40 26.49 -44.81
N GLU A 76 23.14 27.32 -44.06
CA GLU A 76 24.34 28.00 -44.56
C GLU A 76 25.41 27.00 -45.01
N ASN A 77 25.68 25.96 -44.22
CA ASN A 77 26.67 24.93 -44.58
C ASN A 77 26.23 24.08 -45.78
N LYS A 78 24.94 23.76 -45.92
CA LYS A 78 24.43 23.08 -47.12
C LYS A 78 24.58 23.95 -48.38
N ALA A 79 24.31 25.25 -48.27
CA ALA A 79 24.51 26.17 -49.38
C ALA A 79 26.00 26.27 -49.77
N ALA A 80 26.92 26.28 -48.80
CA ALA A 80 28.35 26.23 -49.05
C ALA A 80 28.78 24.92 -49.73
N LEU A 81 28.30 23.76 -49.27
CA LEU A 81 28.58 22.48 -49.91
C LEU A 81 28.15 22.49 -51.38
N LYS A 82 26.94 22.99 -51.66
CA LYS A 82 26.44 23.08 -53.04
C LYS A 82 27.37 23.90 -53.94
N LYS A 83 27.87 25.05 -53.46
CA LYS A 83 28.84 25.86 -54.22
C LYS A 83 30.14 25.10 -54.51
N ILE A 84 30.65 24.33 -53.56
CA ILE A 84 31.85 23.50 -53.76
C ILE A 84 31.59 22.43 -54.83
N GLU A 85 30.43 21.75 -54.77
CA GLU A 85 30.05 20.70 -55.72
C GLU A 85 29.81 21.26 -57.13
N ASP A 86 29.13 22.41 -57.25
CA ASP A 86 28.90 23.11 -58.52
C ASP A 86 30.22 23.57 -59.16
N ALA A 87 31.13 24.17 -58.37
CA ALA A 87 32.45 24.61 -58.85
C ALA A 87 33.32 23.43 -59.30
N LYS A 88 33.28 22.31 -58.56
CA LYS A 88 33.99 21.09 -58.95
C LYS A 88 33.44 20.51 -60.25
N ALA A 89 32.12 20.44 -60.39
CA ALA A 89 31.49 19.94 -61.61
C ALA A 89 31.84 20.80 -62.83
N ALA A 90 31.89 22.13 -62.67
CA ALA A 90 32.32 23.05 -63.72
C ALA A 90 33.78 22.82 -64.13
N MET A 91 34.68 22.64 -63.16
CA MET A 91 36.08 22.30 -63.40
C MET A 91 36.23 20.95 -64.14
N ASP A 92 35.53 19.91 -63.68
CA ASP A 92 35.57 18.57 -64.30
C ASP A 92 35.02 18.61 -65.74
N ALA A 93 33.99 19.40 -66.02
CA ALA A 93 33.44 19.60 -67.36
C ALA A 93 34.40 20.37 -68.28
N ALA A 94 34.99 21.47 -67.80
CA ALA A 94 35.97 22.24 -68.56
C ALA A 94 37.22 21.42 -68.87
N LYS A 95 37.64 20.57 -67.92
CA LYS A 95 38.73 19.61 -68.13
C LYS A 95 38.43 18.63 -69.26
N ALA A 96 37.24 18.02 -69.24
CA ALA A 96 36.84 17.07 -70.27
C ALA A 96 36.76 17.73 -71.66
N ASP A 97 36.23 18.96 -71.73
CA ASP A 97 36.21 19.76 -72.97
C ASP A 97 37.63 20.06 -73.49
N SER A 98 38.55 20.45 -72.60
CA SER A 98 39.95 20.72 -72.93
C SER A 98 40.67 19.45 -73.41
N GLU A 99 40.52 18.32 -72.71
CA GLU A 99 41.10 17.03 -73.11
C GLU A 99 40.55 16.55 -74.46
N LYS A 100 39.25 16.76 -74.71
CA LYS A 100 38.63 16.42 -76.00
C LYS A 100 39.21 17.27 -77.14
N ALA A 101 39.31 18.60 -76.95
CA ALA A 101 39.86 19.50 -77.96
C ALA A 101 41.35 19.21 -78.25
N ASP A 102 42.16 18.95 -77.20
CA ASP A 102 43.57 18.56 -77.35
C ASP A 102 43.71 17.22 -78.09
N ASN A 103 42.84 16.24 -77.82
CA ASN A 103 42.84 14.96 -78.55
C ASN A 103 42.41 15.13 -80.02
N GLU A 104 41.37 15.92 -80.32
CA GLU A 104 40.96 16.21 -81.69
C GLU A 104 42.08 16.89 -82.49
N TYR A 105 42.76 17.87 -81.87
CA TYR A 105 43.95 18.50 -82.43
C TYR A 105 45.06 17.47 -82.68
N ARG A 106 45.44 16.67 -81.69
CA ARG A 106 46.52 15.67 -81.80
C ARG A 106 46.23 14.60 -82.84
N GLU A 107 45.00 14.11 -82.91
CA GLU A 107 44.60 13.08 -83.88
C GLU A 107 44.61 13.62 -85.31
N TYR A 108 44.20 14.88 -85.51
CA TYR A 108 44.29 15.52 -86.82
C TYR A 108 45.74 15.83 -87.20
N ALA A 109 46.52 16.35 -86.25
CA ALA A 109 47.94 16.63 -86.43
C ALA A 109 48.73 15.37 -86.82
N SER A 110 48.49 14.23 -86.14
CA SER A 110 49.19 12.97 -86.45
C SER A 110 48.83 12.40 -87.83
N LYS A 111 47.64 12.70 -88.37
CA LYS A 111 47.26 12.27 -89.74
C LYS A 111 47.99 13.08 -90.82
N ILE A 112 48.42 14.28 -90.48
CA ILE A 112 49.13 15.20 -91.36
C ILE A 112 50.66 15.01 -91.23
N ASP A 113 51.12 14.62 -90.05
CA ASP A 113 52.52 14.50 -89.66
C ASP A 113 52.70 13.23 -88.82
N ASP A 114 52.96 12.09 -89.49
CA ASP A 114 53.02 10.76 -88.85
C ASP A 114 54.23 10.62 -87.90
N ASP A 115 55.27 11.46 -88.11
CA ASP A 115 56.54 11.49 -87.39
C ASP A 115 56.78 12.76 -86.54
N GLY A 116 55.85 13.71 -86.55
CA GLY A 116 55.83 14.89 -85.66
C GLY A 116 56.77 16.02 -86.08
N TYR A 117 57.33 15.96 -87.28
CA TYR A 117 58.15 17.02 -87.87
C TYR A 117 57.96 17.10 -89.39
N LEU A 118 56.85 17.69 -89.82
CA LEU A 118 56.69 18.15 -91.20
C LEU A 118 57.84 19.07 -91.57
N THR A 119 58.66 18.62 -92.51
CA THR A 119 59.65 19.49 -93.14
C THR A 119 58.95 20.63 -93.88
N GLU A 120 59.61 21.78 -94.08
CA GLU A 120 59.03 22.90 -94.84
C GLU A 120 58.52 22.47 -96.23
N GLU A 121 59.16 21.46 -96.85
CA GLU A 121 58.73 20.88 -98.14
C GLU A 121 57.44 20.05 -98.05
N GLU A 122 57.24 19.32 -96.96
CA GLU A 122 56.01 18.54 -96.75
C GLU A 122 54.84 19.43 -96.32
N ARG A 123 55.15 20.48 -95.54
CA ARG A 123 54.19 21.53 -95.20
C ARG A 123 53.68 22.26 -96.45
N ALA A 124 54.53 22.43 -97.46
CA ALA A 124 54.14 23.00 -98.76
C ALA A 124 53.23 22.08 -99.61
N LYS A 125 53.11 20.79 -99.28
CA LYS A 125 52.23 19.83 -99.96
C LYS A 125 50.82 19.76 -99.34
N LEU A 126 50.65 20.28 -98.13
CA LEU A 126 49.33 20.38 -97.50
C LEU A 126 48.49 21.42 -98.23
N THR A 127 47.19 21.15 -98.34
CA THR A 127 46.27 22.16 -98.85
C THR A 127 46.12 23.28 -97.83
N GLU A 128 45.89 24.50 -98.31
CA GLU A 128 45.61 25.66 -97.46
C GLU A 128 44.43 25.39 -96.49
N GLU A 129 43.46 24.58 -96.92
CA GLU A 129 42.33 24.13 -96.09
C GLU A 129 42.76 23.22 -94.93
N GLN A 130 43.73 22.32 -95.13
CA GLN A 130 44.25 21.43 -94.08
C GLN A 130 45.03 22.22 -93.01
N LEU A 131 45.86 23.17 -93.45
CA LEU A 131 46.59 24.06 -92.54
C LEU A 131 45.63 24.92 -91.73
N LYS A 132 44.61 25.50 -92.38
CA LYS A 132 43.58 26.29 -91.70
C LYS A 132 42.80 25.46 -90.67
N HIS A 133 42.40 24.24 -91.02
CA HIS A 133 41.69 23.38 -90.07
C HIS A 133 42.56 23.00 -88.86
N LEU A 134 43.86 22.76 -89.07
CA LEU A 134 44.80 22.50 -87.98
C LEU A 134 44.93 23.70 -87.04
N ASP A 135 45.04 24.92 -87.60
CA ASP A 135 45.09 26.16 -86.82
C ASP A 135 43.78 26.40 -86.05
N ASP A 136 42.62 26.14 -86.66
CA ASP A 136 41.31 26.25 -86.00
C ASP A 136 41.18 25.25 -84.83
N LEU A 137 41.65 24.00 -85.01
CA LEU A 137 41.67 22.99 -83.93
C LEU A 137 42.63 23.36 -82.80
N TYR A 138 43.82 23.89 -83.13
CA TYR A 138 44.77 24.36 -82.13
C TYR A 138 44.19 25.53 -81.32
N ALA A 139 43.59 26.51 -82.00
CA ALA A 139 42.95 27.65 -81.35
C ALA A 139 41.80 27.22 -80.42
N ALA A 140 40.97 26.26 -80.86
CA ALA A 140 39.92 25.68 -80.03
C ALA A 140 40.50 24.95 -78.79
N ALA A 141 41.58 24.19 -78.96
CA ALA A 141 42.26 23.53 -77.84
C ALA A 141 42.83 24.55 -76.84
N GLU A 142 43.44 25.63 -77.31
CA GLU A 142 43.97 26.71 -76.47
C GLU A 142 42.85 27.45 -75.70
N GLU A 143 41.74 27.78 -76.37
CA GLU A 143 40.58 28.41 -75.74
C GLU A 143 39.99 27.54 -74.63
N LYS A 144 39.81 26.23 -74.91
CA LYS A 144 39.30 25.28 -73.92
C LYS A 144 40.29 25.05 -72.78
N GLY A 145 41.60 25.08 -73.05
CA GLY A 145 42.64 25.05 -72.02
C GLY A 145 42.53 26.23 -71.04
N LYS A 146 42.39 27.46 -71.56
CA LYS A 146 42.18 28.66 -70.71
C LYS A 146 40.90 28.57 -69.88
N ALA A 147 39.80 28.10 -70.48
CA ALA A 147 38.54 27.90 -69.76
C ALA A 147 38.69 26.87 -68.62
N PHE A 148 39.50 25.83 -68.80
CA PHE A 148 39.83 24.89 -67.73
C PHE A 148 40.67 25.53 -66.62
N GLU A 149 41.70 26.31 -66.96
CA GLU A 149 42.52 27.02 -65.95
C GLU A 149 41.68 27.99 -65.10
N GLU A 150 40.77 28.75 -65.73
CA GLU A 150 39.84 29.65 -65.03
C GLU A 150 38.90 28.88 -64.09
N ALA A 151 38.35 27.75 -64.54
CA ALA A 151 37.48 26.90 -63.72
C ALA A 151 38.25 26.24 -62.56
N GLU A 152 39.50 25.83 -62.78
CA GLU A 152 40.37 25.30 -61.72
C GLU A 152 40.69 26.37 -60.68
N GLN A 153 41.03 27.58 -61.11
CA GLN A 153 41.26 28.70 -60.19
C GLN A 153 40.00 29.00 -59.36
N HIS A 154 38.83 29.06 -60.00
CA HIS A 154 37.57 29.28 -59.28
C HIS A 154 37.30 28.18 -58.25
N TYR A 155 37.52 26.91 -58.61
CA TYR A 155 37.39 25.80 -57.68
C TYR A 155 38.37 25.91 -56.49
N ARG A 156 39.62 26.32 -56.73
CA ARG A 156 40.61 26.57 -55.66
C ARG A 156 40.16 27.69 -54.72
N GLU A 157 39.65 28.80 -55.24
CA GLU A 157 39.11 29.91 -54.43
C GLU A 157 37.91 29.49 -53.58
N VAL A 158 36.96 28.73 -54.16
CA VAL A 158 35.80 28.20 -53.43
C VAL A 158 36.24 27.21 -52.35
N LYS A 159 37.22 26.36 -52.66
CA LYS A 159 37.81 25.40 -51.72
C LYS A 159 38.57 26.10 -50.59
N ASP A 160 39.29 27.18 -50.85
CA ASP A 160 39.99 27.93 -49.80
C ASP A 160 39.02 28.67 -48.87
N LEU A 161 37.88 29.14 -49.40
CA LEU A 161 36.84 29.81 -48.62
C LEU A 161 36.05 28.85 -47.73
N TYR A 162 35.71 27.66 -48.22
CA TYR A 162 34.77 26.75 -47.58
C TYR A 162 35.37 25.40 -47.16
N GLY A 163 36.60 25.09 -47.56
CA GLY A 163 37.22 23.78 -47.40
C GLY A 163 36.83 22.79 -48.51
N THR A 164 37.20 21.53 -48.33
CA THR A 164 36.81 20.45 -49.24
C THR A 164 35.35 20.04 -49.05
N ALA A 165 34.76 19.42 -50.08
CA ALA A 165 33.40 18.88 -50.00
C ALA A 165 33.25 17.85 -48.85
N ASP A 166 34.29 17.04 -48.59
CA ASP A 166 34.26 16.03 -47.53
C ASP A 166 34.34 16.66 -46.13
N GLU A 167 35.17 17.68 -45.94
CA GLU A 167 35.21 18.48 -44.70
C GLU A 167 33.89 19.19 -44.44
N MET A 168 33.26 19.74 -45.50
CA MET A 168 31.96 20.39 -45.38
C MET A 168 30.84 19.38 -45.07
N LYS A 169 30.85 18.20 -45.69
CA LYS A 169 29.92 17.10 -45.35
C LYS A 169 30.08 16.65 -43.90
N ALA A 170 31.30 16.55 -43.40
CA ALA A 170 31.57 16.24 -41.99
C ALA A 170 31.02 17.35 -41.05
N THR A 171 31.20 18.62 -41.43
CA THR A 171 30.67 19.78 -40.70
C THR A 171 29.14 19.76 -40.66
N ILE A 172 28.48 19.54 -41.81
CA ILE A 172 27.02 19.39 -41.91
C ILE A 172 26.54 18.28 -40.98
N SER A 173 27.17 17.10 -41.01
CA SER A 173 26.80 15.98 -40.15
C SER A 173 26.91 16.32 -38.65
N ALA A 174 27.95 17.05 -38.26
CA ALA A 174 28.13 17.53 -36.89
C ALA A 174 27.02 18.53 -36.49
N VAL A 175 26.67 19.46 -37.37
CA VAL A 175 25.59 20.44 -37.13
C VAL A 175 24.21 19.77 -37.09
N GLU A 176 23.93 18.79 -37.96
CA GLU A 176 22.70 18.00 -37.90
C GLU A 176 22.53 17.30 -36.55
N LYS A 177 23.64 16.79 -35.98
CA LYS A 177 23.63 16.21 -34.64
C LYS A 177 23.29 17.27 -33.58
N GLN A 178 23.87 18.48 -33.67
CA GLN A 178 23.54 19.59 -32.77
C GLN A 178 22.06 20.00 -32.88
N VAL A 179 21.51 20.08 -34.09
CA VAL A 179 20.07 20.34 -34.31
C VAL A 179 19.21 19.27 -33.65
N LYS A 180 19.56 17.98 -33.79
CA LYS A 180 18.84 16.88 -33.13
C LYS A 180 18.90 17.00 -31.61
N GLU A 181 20.06 17.29 -31.04
CA GLU A 181 20.23 17.50 -29.59
C GLU A 181 19.42 18.71 -29.10
N ALA A 182 19.44 19.83 -29.83
CA ALA A 182 18.67 21.03 -29.51
C ALA A 182 17.15 20.77 -29.55
N LYS A 183 16.64 19.99 -30.52
CA LYS A 183 15.22 19.58 -30.56
C LYS A 183 14.83 18.78 -29.31
N VAL A 184 15.69 17.88 -28.87
CA VAL A 184 15.45 17.10 -27.64
C VAL A 184 15.41 17.99 -26.41
N GLU A 185 16.31 18.97 -26.29
CA GLU A 185 16.31 19.92 -25.17
C GLU A 185 15.09 20.86 -25.21
N LEU A 186 14.66 21.30 -26.39
CA LEU A 186 13.43 22.10 -26.54
C LEU A 186 12.20 21.33 -26.05
N GLU A 187 12.04 20.06 -26.42
CA GLU A 187 10.92 19.23 -25.97
C GLU A 187 10.96 18.99 -24.45
N LYS A 188 12.15 18.78 -23.87
CA LYS A 188 12.30 18.70 -22.41
C LYS A 188 11.90 20.00 -21.72
N ALA A 189 12.31 21.15 -22.27
CA ALA A 189 11.97 22.45 -21.72
C ALA A 189 10.47 22.75 -21.83
N LYS A 190 9.84 22.39 -22.95
CA LYS A 190 8.39 22.50 -23.16
C LYS A 190 7.62 21.70 -22.11
N LYS A 191 7.99 20.44 -21.90
CA LYS A 191 7.40 19.60 -20.85
C LYS A 191 7.58 20.18 -19.45
N ALA A 192 8.75 20.76 -19.15
CA ALA A 192 9.00 21.41 -17.87
C ALA A 192 8.08 22.63 -17.64
N VAL A 193 7.75 23.38 -18.70
CA VAL A 193 6.77 24.48 -18.63
C VAL A 193 5.37 23.94 -18.35
N GLU A 194 4.93 22.87 -19.03
CA GLU A 194 3.62 22.24 -18.78
C GLU A 194 3.50 21.73 -17.34
N ASP A 195 4.50 21.00 -16.86
CA ASP A 195 4.55 20.49 -15.48
C ASP A 195 4.53 21.65 -14.46
N ALA A 196 5.23 22.76 -14.73
CA ALA A 196 5.23 23.93 -13.86
C ALA A 196 3.88 24.66 -13.84
N LYS A 197 3.22 24.80 -14.99
CA LYS A 197 1.88 25.39 -15.11
C LYS A 197 0.83 24.58 -14.35
N ALA A 198 0.87 23.25 -14.45
CA ALA A 198 -0.04 22.38 -13.69
C ALA A 198 0.12 22.55 -12.18
N VAL A 199 1.36 22.65 -11.68
CA VAL A 199 1.63 22.92 -10.26
C VAL A 199 1.13 24.31 -9.87
N GLN A 200 1.33 25.32 -10.71
CA GLN A 200 0.85 26.68 -10.45
C GLN A 200 -0.69 26.71 -10.36
N GLU A 201 -1.40 26.02 -11.26
CA GLU A 201 -2.87 25.94 -11.25
C GLU A 201 -3.39 25.23 -10.00
N GLU A 202 -2.77 24.12 -9.57
CA GLU A 202 -3.11 23.43 -8.31
C GLU A 202 -2.97 24.39 -7.11
N LYS A 203 -1.89 25.19 -7.07
CA LYS A 203 -1.65 26.16 -5.99
C LYS A 203 -2.59 27.35 -6.06
N GLN A 204 -2.95 27.81 -7.26
CA GLN A 204 -3.92 28.88 -7.46
C GLN A 204 -5.29 28.44 -6.93
N LYS A 205 -5.76 27.26 -7.35
CA LYS A 205 -7.01 26.69 -6.84
C LYS A 205 -7.00 26.52 -5.33
N ALA A 206 -5.92 25.99 -4.76
CA ALA A 206 -5.80 25.84 -3.31
C ALA A 206 -5.81 27.19 -2.56
N TYR A 207 -5.31 28.26 -3.19
CA TYR A 207 -5.36 29.61 -2.64
C TYR A 207 -6.76 30.22 -2.74
N ASP A 208 -7.44 30.04 -3.88
CA ASP A 208 -8.79 30.55 -4.12
C ASP A 208 -9.83 29.83 -3.26
N ASP A 209 -9.69 28.51 -3.07
CA ASP A 209 -10.54 27.70 -2.19
C ASP A 209 -10.33 28.05 -0.71
N LEU A 210 -9.18 28.63 -0.34
CA LEU A 210 -8.83 29.02 1.03
C LEU A 210 -9.50 30.36 1.40
N THR A 211 -10.83 30.33 1.48
CA THR A 211 -11.64 31.42 2.03
C THR A 211 -11.99 31.14 3.49
N LEU A 212 -12.18 32.20 4.27
CA LEU A 212 -12.64 32.08 5.65
C LEU A 212 -14.02 31.41 5.71
N GLU A 213 -14.88 31.71 4.74
CA GLU A 213 -16.22 31.12 4.62
C GLU A 213 -16.16 29.60 4.40
N ASN A 214 -15.29 29.13 3.49
CA ASN A 214 -15.13 27.68 3.25
C ASN A 214 -14.56 26.97 4.49
N LEU A 215 -13.57 27.58 5.16
CA LEU A 215 -13.02 27.03 6.40
C LEU A 215 -14.06 26.99 7.53
N GLN A 216 -14.93 27.99 7.61
CA GLN A 216 -16.03 28.00 8.58
C GLN A 216 -17.04 26.90 8.27
N LYS A 217 -17.43 26.72 7.00
CA LYS A 217 -18.28 25.58 6.59
C LYS A 217 -17.64 24.23 6.90
N GLU A 218 -16.33 24.08 6.67
CA GLU A 218 -15.57 22.88 7.07
C GLU A 218 -15.60 22.67 8.60
N LEU A 219 -15.46 23.76 9.38
CA LEU A 219 -15.49 23.71 10.83
C LEU A 219 -16.86 23.29 11.34
N ASP A 220 -17.94 23.88 10.83
CA ASP A 220 -19.31 23.57 11.21
C ASP A 220 -19.64 22.10 10.90
N ALA A 221 -19.22 21.60 9.73
CA ALA A 221 -19.36 20.19 9.38
C ALA A 221 -18.55 19.27 10.30
N ALA A 222 -17.35 19.68 10.72
CA ALA A 222 -16.51 18.91 11.63
C ALA A 222 -17.08 18.88 13.05
N VAL A 223 -17.64 20.00 13.55
CA VAL A 223 -18.35 20.08 14.83
C VAL A 223 -19.57 19.14 14.80
N LYS A 224 -20.37 19.18 13.73
CA LYS A 224 -21.50 18.27 13.55
C LYS A 224 -21.07 16.80 13.60
N ALA A 225 -20.02 16.44 12.86
CA ALA A 225 -19.50 15.07 12.83
C ALA A 225 -18.93 14.60 14.18
N GLU A 226 -18.33 15.51 14.96
CA GLU A 226 -17.90 15.22 16.33
C GLU A 226 -19.08 14.95 17.26
N ASN A 227 -20.11 15.79 17.21
CA ASN A 227 -21.32 15.60 18.02
C ASN A 227 -21.98 14.25 17.70
N GLU A 228 -22.18 13.92 16.43
CA GLU A 228 -22.74 12.62 16.01
C GLU A 228 -21.90 11.42 16.47
N ALA A 229 -20.56 11.57 16.49
CA ALA A 229 -19.65 10.53 16.96
C ALA A 229 -19.67 10.38 18.49
N ASN A 230 -19.80 11.48 19.22
CA ASN A 230 -19.95 11.49 20.68
C ASN A 230 -21.30 10.86 21.08
N ASP A 231 -22.40 11.25 20.45
CA ASP A 231 -23.72 10.66 20.68
C ASP A 231 -23.70 9.14 20.44
N SER A 232 -23.03 8.71 19.37
CA SER A 232 -22.86 7.29 19.06
C SER A 232 -22.00 6.55 20.10
N PHE A 233 -21.00 7.22 20.68
CA PHE A 233 -20.18 6.67 21.75
C PHE A 233 -20.96 6.56 23.06
N GLU A 234 -21.75 7.58 23.42
CA GLU A 234 -22.60 7.57 24.63
C GLU A 234 -23.63 6.45 24.56
N LYS A 235 -24.36 6.31 23.45
CA LYS A 235 -25.30 5.18 23.24
C LYS A 235 -24.62 3.81 23.35
N ALA A 236 -23.40 3.69 22.81
CA ALA A 236 -22.64 2.44 22.94
C ALA A 236 -22.19 2.20 24.39
N ALA A 237 -21.85 3.25 25.15
CA ALA A 237 -21.50 3.15 26.56
C ALA A 237 -22.71 2.75 27.43
N GLU A 238 -23.89 3.31 27.19
CA GLU A 238 -25.15 2.93 27.82
C GLU A 238 -25.47 1.45 27.56
N SER A 239 -25.35 0.99 26.31
CA SER A 239 -25.59 -0.41 25.97
C SER A 239 -24.67 -1.40 26.72
N VAL A 240 -23.44 -0.98 27.06
CA VAL A 240 -22.52 -1.78 27.87
C VAL A 240 -23.02 -1.89 29.30
N PHE A 241 -23.61 -0.81 29.84
CA PHE A 241 -24.21 -0.80 31.17
C PHE A 241 -25.44 -1.72 31.21
N ASP A 242 -26.35 -1.60 30.25
CA ASP A 242 -27.55 -2.45 30.15
C ASP A 242 -27.18 -3.92 29.99
N THR A 243 -26.19 -4.23 29.14
CA THR A 243 -25.71 -5.60 28.95
C THR A 243 -25.06 -6.14 30.23
N LYS A 244 -24.44 -5.28 31.05
CA LYS A 244 -23.83 -5.68 32.32
C LYS A 244 -24.92 -6.01 33.35
N ASP A 245 -25.95 -5.16 33.45
CA ASP A 245 -27.10 -5.38 34.33
C ASP A 245 -27.84 -6.68 33.96
N ALA A 246 -28.10 -6.91 32.67
CA ALA A 246 -28.73 -8.14 32.20
C ALA A 246 -27.89 -9.40 32.50
N VAL A 247 -26.56 -9.32 32.39
CA VAL A 247 -25.67 -10.43 32.77
C VAL A 247 -25.73 -10.68 34.28
N GLN A 248 -25.76 -9.63 35.10
CA GLN A 248 -25.84 -9.79 36.55
C GLN A 248 -27.17 -10.45 36.96
N LYS A 249 -28.30 -9.99 36.43
CA LYS A 249 -29.62 -10.62 36.66
C LYS A 249 -29.67 -12.09 36.25
N ALA A 250 -28.99 -12.43 35.15
CA ALA A 250 -28.90 -13.82 34.69
C ALA A 250 -28.03 -14.69 35.63
N ASP A 251 -26.94 -14.13 36.18
CA ASP A 251 -26.10 -14.81 37.17
C ASP A 251 -26.88 -15.02 38.48
N GLU A 252 -27.62 -14.02 38.96
CA GLU A 252 -28.51 -14.13 40.13
C GLU A 252 -29.61 -15.19 39.94
N HIS A 253 -30.22 -15.26 38.75
CA HIS A 253 -31.19 -16.30 38.41
C HIS A 253 -30.55 -17.71 38.41
N HIS A 254 -29.34 -17.84 37.87
CA HIS A 254 -28.60 -19.10 37.89
C HIS A 254 -28.31 -19.57 39.32
N ASP A 255 -27.84 -18.68 40.19
CA ASP A 255 -27.56 -19.00 41.60
C ASP A 255 -28.83 -19.45 42.34
N ASN A 256 -29.97 -18.79 42.08
CA ASN A 256 -31.27 -19.22 42.59
C ASN A 256 -31.68 -20.61 42.07
N MET A 257 -31.43 -20.92 40.79
CA MET A 257 -31.70 -22.25 40.24
C MET A 257 -30.85 -23.32 40.91
N VAL A 258 -29.56 -23.06 41.13
CA VAL A 258 -28.64 -23.98 41.83
C VAL A 258 -29.13 -24.25 43.26
N ALA A 259 -29.48 -23.20 44.02
CA ALA A 259 -30.02 -23.36 45.37
C ALA A 259 -31.34 -24.17 45.41
N ASN A 260 -32.21 -23.96 44.42
CA ASN A 260 -33.44 -24.73 44.27
C ASN A 260 -33.19 -26.21 43.96
N ILE A 261 -32.16 -26.51 43.14
CA ILE A 261 -31.74 -27.88 42.84
C ILE A 261 -31.19 -28.54 44.10
N GLU A 262 -30.28 -27.89 44.83
CA GLU A 262 -29.74 -28.43 46.10
C GLU A 262 -30.86 -28.73 47.12
N THR A 263 -31.85 -27.85 47.20
CA THR A 263 -33.02 -28.04 48.07
C THR A 263 -33.87 -29.21 47.62
N ALA A 264 -34.08 -29.38 46.31
CA ALA A 264 -34.81 -30.50 45.75
C ALA A 264 -34.08 -31.83 45.96
N GLU A 265 -32.76 -31.88 45.80
CA GLU A 265 -31.93 -33.05 46.08
C GLU A 265 -32.05 -33.46 47.57
N LYS A 266 -31.95 -32.50 48.50
CA LYS A 266 -32.16 -32.77 49.95
C LYS A 266 -33.55 -33.34 50.25
N LYS A 267 -34.59 -32.82 49.61
CA LYS A 267 -35.97 -33.33 49.79
C LYS A 267 -36.14 -34.74 49.23
N ALA A 268 -35.54 -35.02 48.07
CA ALA A 268 -35.57 -36.36 47.49
C ALA A 268 -34.82 -37.38 48.37
N ASP A 269 -33.65 -37.01 48.91
CA ASP A 269 -32.91 -37.87 49.86
C ASP A 269 -33.72 -38.13 51.14
N ALA A 270 -34.42 -37.13 51.66
CA ALA A 270 -35.29 -37.28 52.83
C ALA A 270 -36.50 -38.19 52.54
N ALA A 271 -37.14 -38.02 51.38
CA ALA A 271 -38.26 -38.85 50.93
C ALA A 271 -37.83 -40.32 50.76
N LYS A 272 -36.65 -40.53 50.17
CA LYS A 272 -36.06 -41.88 50.03
C LYS A 272 -35.83 -42.54 51.39
N LYS A 273 -35.20 -41.83 52.34
CA LYS A 273 -35.00 -42.35 53.71
C LYS A 273 -36.32 -42.65 54.43
N ALA A 274 -37.35 -41.83 54.21
CA ALA A 274 -38.67 -42.05 54.80
C ALA A 274 -39.38 -43.27 54.19
N ALA A 275 -39.23 -43.51 52.89
CA ALA A 275 -39.72 -44.71 52.22
C ALA A 275 -39.01 -45.96 52.73
N GLU A 276 -37.67 -45.94 52.83
CA GLU A 276 -36.86 -47.04 53.39
C GLU A 276 -37.26 -47.37 54.85
N ALA A 277 -37.47 -46.36 55.70
CA ALA A 277 -37.92 -46.56 57.07
C ALA A 277 -39.35 -47.12 57.17
N ALA A 278 -40.26 -46.67 56.30
CA ALA A 278 -41.62 -47.18 56.24
C ALA A 278 -41.66 -48.64 55.77
N ALA A 279 -40.84 -48.99 54.77
CA ALA A 279 -40.68 -50.37 54.29
C ALA A 279 -40.19 -51.30 55.43
N LYS A 280 -39.19 -50.86 56.20
CA LYS A 280 -38.69 -51.60 57.37
C LYS A 280 -39.77 -51.82 58.44
N THR A 281 -40.58 -50.80 58.70
CA THR A 281 -41.70 -50.88 59.67
C THR A 281 -42.79 -51.84 59.21
N VAL A 282 -43.06 -51.91 57.90
CA VAL A 282 -43.99 -52.89 57.33
C VAL A 282 -43.43 -54.31 57.44
N GLU A 283 -42.13 -54.49 57.20
CA GLU A 283 -41.48 -55.80 57.36
C GLU A 283 -41.57 -56.30 58.81
N GLU A 284 -41.34 -55.43 59.79
CA GLU A 284 -41.50 -55.73 61.22
C GLU A 284 -42.96 -56.07 61.59
N LYS A 285 -43.94 -55.32 61.06
CA LYS A 285 -45.37 -55.59 61.31
C LYS A 285 -45.85 -56.87 60.63
N LYS A 286 -45.33 -57.20 59.45
CA LYS A 286 -45.61 -58.45 58.74
C LYS A 286 -45.09 -59.64 59.54
N ALA A 287 -43.88 -59.56 60.09
CA ALA A 287 -43.33 -60.59 60.97
C ALA A 287 -44.17 -60.81 62.25
N VAL A 288 -44.79 -59.76 62.81
CA VAL A 288 -45.72 -59.87 63.95
C VAL A 288 -47.06 -60.50 63.54
N SER A 289 -47.56 -60.20 62.34
CA SER A 289 -48.75 -60.85 61.79
C SER A 289 -48.51 -62.33 61.53
N ASP A 290 -47.37 -62.69 60.94
CA ASP A 290 -47.02 -64.08 60.62
C ASP A 290 -46.84 -64.92 61.91
N LYS A 291 -46.23 -64.34 62.96
CA LYS A 291 -46.16 -64.98 64.30
C LYS A 291 -47.53 -65.13 64.96
N ALA A 292 -48.45 -64.19 64.78
CA ALA A 292 -49.81 -64.31 65.30
C ALA A 292 -50.63 -65.38 64.56
N ALA A 293 -50.44 -65.52 63.25
CA ALA A 293 -51.04 -66.58 62.45
C ALA A 293 -50.54 -67.98 62.84
N GLU A 294 -49.27 -68.12 63.24
CA GLU A 294 -48.75 -69.36 63.85
C GLU A 294 -49.35 -69.63 65.24
N ALA A 295 -49.48 -68.61 66.10
CA ALA A 295 -50.04 -68.78 67.45
C ALA A 295 -51.52 -69.22 67.43
N VAL A 296 -52.28 -68.85 66.40
CA VAL A 296 -53.68 -69.27 66.22
C VAL A 296 -53.81 -70.73 65.76
N LYS A 297 -52.77 -71.33 65.16
CA LYS A 297 -52.77 -72.78 64.86
C LYS A 297 -52.54 -73.67 66.09
N ALA A 298 -52.19 -73.11 67.26
CA ALA A 298 -51.79 -73.87 68.44
C ALA A 298 -52.83 -73.88 69.59
N LYS A 299 -54.04 -73.31 69.43
CA LYS A 299 -55.07 -73.30 70.49
C LYS A 299 -56.46 -73.63 69.96
N GLU A 300 -57.01 -74.77 70.36
CA GLU A 300 -58.44 -75.09 70.29
C GLU A 300 -59.22 -74.25 71.33
N THR A 301 -59.62 -73.05 70.93
CA THR A 301 -60.69 -72.26 71.60
C THR A 301 -61.28 -71.27 70.58
N ASP A 302 -62.61 -71.28 70.46
CA ASP A 302 -63.48 -70.39 69.66
C ASP A 302 -62.86 -69.66 68.46
N ALA A 303 -62.99 -70.28 67.29
CA ALA A 303 -62.52 -69.79 65.99
C ALA A 303 -63.03 -68.38 65.61
N ALA A 304 -64.17 -67.94 66.14
CA ALA A 304 -64.77 -66.64 65.80
C ALA A 304 -63.99 -65.44 66.39
N THR A 305 -63.43 -65.58 67.60
CA THR A 305 -62.69 -64.50 68.26
C THR A 305 -61.24 -64.43 67.74
N ALA A 306 -60.65 -65.57 67.41
CA ALA A 306 -59.31 -65.66 66.82
C ALA A 306 -59.27 -65.17 65.36
N ALA A 307 -60.29 -65.49 64.54
CA ALA A 307 -60.39 -64.99 63.17
C ALA A 307 -60.49 -63.46 63.13
N LYS A 308 -61.28 -62.86 64.04
CA LYS A 308 -61.44 -61.41 64.13
C LYS A 308 -60.13 -60.69 64.53
N ALA A 309 -59.34 -61.28 65.43
CA ALA A 309 -58.04 -60.73 65.83
C ALA A 309 -56.97 -60.82 64.72
N VAL A 310 -57.00 -61.89 63.91
CA VAL A 310 -56.13 -62.03 62.74
C VAL A 310 -56.56 -61.07 61.63
N GLU A 311 -57.86 -60.88 61.42
CA GLU A 311 -58.41 -59.98 60.42
C GLU A 311 -58.15 -58.51 60.76
N GLU A 312 -58.29 -58.08 62.02
CA GLU A 312 -57.89 -56.74 62.45
C GLU A 312 -56.39 -56.49 62.26
N LYS A 313 -55.52 -57.46 62.59
CA LYS A 313 -54.07 -57.28 62.40
C LYS A 313 -53.64 -57.34 60.94
N LYS A 314 -54.32 -58.13 60.11
CA LYS A 314 -54.13 -58.14 58.66
C LYS A 314 -54.58 -56.83 58.04
N ALA A 315 -55.72 -56.28 58.46
CA ALA A 315 -56.17 -54.95 58.03
C ALA A 315 -55.19 -53.84 58.44
N VAL A 316 -54.56 -53.94 59.63
CA VAL A 316 -53.50 -53.02 60.05
C VAL A 316 -52.22 -53.17 59.21
N SER A 317 -51.88 -54.39 58.77
CA SER A 317 -50.77 -54.66 57.85
C SER A 317 -51.04 -54.15 56.43
N ASP A 318 -52.25 -54.38 55.91
CA ASP A 318 -52.66 -53.97 54.56
C ASP A 318 -52.73 -52.44 54.46
N LYS A 319 -53.26 -51.77 55.48
CA LYS A 319 -53.26 -50.29 55.57
C LYS A 319 -51.85 -49.71 55.71
N ALA A 320 -50.93 -50.42 56.37
CA ALA A 320 -49.53 -50.03 56.44
C ALA A 320 -48.81 -50.23 55.09
N ALA A 321 -49.11 -51.30 54.35
CA ALA A 321 -48.58 -51.54 53.01
C ALA A 321 -49.10 -50.51 51.98
N GLU A 322 -50.37 -50.09 52.11
CA GLU A 322 -50.94 -49.01 51.30
C GLU A 322 -50.25 -47.66 51.58
N THR A 323 -49.91 -47.40 52.85
CA THR A 323 -49.13 -46.21 53.26
C THR A 323 -47.70 -46.25 52.71
N VAL A 324 -47.08 -47.43 52.57
CA VAL A 324 -45.76 -47.57 51.92
C VAL A 324 -45.86 -47.33 50.43
N LYS A 325 -46.85 -47.92 49.73
CA LYS A 325 -47.06 -47.66 48.30
C LYS A 325 -47.25 -46.18 48.01
N ALA A 326 -48.07 -45.49 48.80
CA ALA A 326 -48.27 -44.04 48.67
C ALA A 326 -46.95 -43.26 48.82
N LYS A 327 -46.13 -43.61 49.82
CA LYS A 327 -44.81 -42.99 50.04
C LYS A 327 -43.78 -43.35 48.97
N GLU A 328 -43.82 -44.54 48.40
CA GLU A 328 -42.99 -44.94 47.27
C GLU A 328 -43.38 -44.19 45.99
N THR A 329 -44.67 -43.99 45.73
CA THR A 329 -45.13 -43.15 44.62
C THR A 329 -44.76 -41.68 44.81
N ASP A 330 -44.82 -41.16 46.04
CA ASP A 330 -44.37 -39.80 46.35
C ASP A 330 -42.84 -39.66 46.18
N ALA A 331 -42.07 -40.66 46.61
CA ALA A 331 -40.63 -40.70 46.43
C ALA A 331 -40.24 -40.85 44.94
N ALA A 332 -40.95 -41.66 44.17
CA ALA A 332 -40.73 -41.83 42.73
C ALA A 332 -41.07 -40.54 41.95
N THR A 333 -42.13 -39.84 42.34
CA THR A 333 -42.54 -38.56 41.73
C THR A 333 -41.55 -37.44 42.09
N ALA A 334 -41.06 -37.40 43.33
CA ALA A 334 -40.00 -36.50 43.75
C ALA A 334 -38.66 -36.79 43.03
N ALA A 335 -38.31 -38.07 42.86
CA ALA A 335 -37.11 -38.48 42.13
C ALA A 335 -37.17 -38.09 40.64
N LYS A 336 -38.33 -38.28 39.99
CA LYS A 336 -38.56 -37.84 38.60
C LYS A 336 -38.47 -36.33 38.44
N THR A 337 -39.00 -35.57 39.40
CA THR A 337 -38.90 -34.10 39.42
C THR A 337 -37.46 -33.61 39.61
N VAL A 338 -36.65 -34.33 40.40
CA VAL A 338 -35.21 -34.05 40.53
C VAL A 338 -34.48 -34.40 39.25
N GLU A 339 -34.80 -35.52 38.59
CA GLU A 339 -34.17 -35.94 37.35
C GLU A 339 -34.44 -34.96 36.20
N GLU A 340 -35.67 -34.45 36.07
CA GLU A 340 -36.03 -33.41 35.10
C GLU A 340 -35.30 -32.08 35.38
N LYS A 341 -35.21 -31.66 36.64
CA LYS A 341 -34.45 -30.44 37.02
C LYS A 341 -32.95 -30.60 36.82
N LYS A 342 -32.41 -31.81 37.03
CA LYS A 342 -31.00 -32.14 36.80
C LYS A 342 -30.67 -32.20 35.31
N ALA A 343 -31.58 -32.72 34.48
CA ALA A 343 -31.45 -32.69 33.03
C ALA A 343 -31.45 -31.25 32.48
N ALA A 344 -32.33 -30.37 32.97
CA ALA A 344 -32.34 -28.96 32.61
C ALA A 344 -31.06 -28.22 33.07
N ALA A 345 -30.54 -28.56 34.25
CA ALA A 345 -29.28 -28.02 34.76
C ALA A 345 -28.05 -28.52 33.98
N ASP A 346 -28.03 -29.80 33.59
CA ASP A 346 -26.98 -30.38 32.75
C ASP A 346 -26.98 -29.80 31.33
N GLU A 347 -28.15 -29.47 30.78
CA GLU A 347 -28.25 -28.77 29.51
C GLU A 347 -27.70 -27.33 29.62
N ALA A 348 -28.06 -26.61 30.69
CA ALA A 348 -27.48 -25.29 30.98
C ALA A 348 -25.96 -25.35 31.23
N ALA A 349 -25.48 -26.37 31.94
CA ALA A 349 -24.06 -26.59 32.20
C ALA A 349 -23.28 -26.94 30.91
N LYS A 350 -23.86 -27.72 30.00
CA LYS A 350 -23.29 -28.00 28.67
C LYS A 350 -23.16 -26.73 27.85
N VAL A 351 -24.13 -25.82 27.90
CA VAL A 351 -24.04 -24.51 27.24
C VAL A 351 -22.90 -23.68 27.84
N VAL A 352 -22.74 -23.67 29.17
CA VAL A 352 -21.65 -22.96 29.86
C VAL A 352 -20.28 -23.55 29.52
N GLU A 353 -20.12 -24.88 29.51
CA GLU A 353 -18.87 -25.55 29.15
C GLU A 353 -18.53 -25.39 27.66
N ALA A 354 -19.52 -25.48 26.76
CA ALA A 354 -19.31 -25.18 25.35
C ALA A 354 -18.80 -23.75 25.14
N LYS A 355 -19.30 -22.78 25.92
CA LYS A 355 -18.82 -21.40 25.90
C LYS A 355 -17.43 -21.24 26.51
N LYS A 356 -17.07 -21.97 27.57
CA LYS A 356 -15.69 -22.00 28.08
C LYS A 356 -14.73 -22.62 27.08
N ALA A 357 -15.13 -23.70 26.41
CA ALA A 357 -14.35 -24.35 25.35
C ALA A 357 -14.15 -23.42 24.15
N GLU A 358 -15.16 -22.64 23.77
CA GLU A 358 -15.05 -21.61 22.73
C GLU A 358 -14.04 -20.51 23.10
N VAL A 359 -14.07 -20.03 24.36
CA VAL A 359 -13.11 -19.06 24.89
C VAL A 359 -11.70 -19.64 24.97
N ALA A 360 -11.56 -20.89 25.38
CA ALA A 360 -10.28 -21.61 25.40
C ALA A 360 -9.74 -21.79 23.98
N ALA A 361 -10.60 -22.13 23.01
CA ALA A 361 -10.25 -22.24 21.60
C ALA A 361 -9.85 -20.88 21.00
N ALA A 362 -10.52 -19.79 21.36
CA ALA A 362 -10.17 -18.43 20.93
C ALA A 362 -8.83 -17.97 21.53
N LYS A 363 -8.59 -18.22 22.83
CA LYS A 363 -7.28 -17.97 23.48
C LYS A 363 -6.17 -18.84 22.88
N ALA A 364 -6.47 -20.10 22.57
CA ALA A 364 -5.55 -21.02 21.91
C ALA A 364 -5.23 -20.56 20.48
N LYS A 365 -6.23 -20.11 19.70
CA LYS A 365 -6.04 -19.50 18.37
C LYS A 365 -5.20 -18.22 18.47
N ALA A 366 -5.47 -17.34 19.43
CA ALA A 366 -4.66 -16.15 19.65
C ALA A 366 -3.22 -16.49 20.04
N LYS A 367 -2.97 -17.50 20.87
CA LYS A 367 -1.61 -17.98 21.21
C LYS A 367 -0.94 -18.70 20.02
N LYS A 368 -1.72 -19.36 19.15
CA LYS A 368 -1.27 -20.01 17.92
C LYS A 368 -0.81 -19.00 16.87
N TYR A 369 -1.47 -17.86 16.74
CA TYR A 369 -1.19 -16.89 15.67
C TYR A 369 -0.47 -15.61 16.10
N THR A 370 -0.48 -15.24 17.39
CA THR A 370 0.25 -14.08 17.91
C THR A 370 1.75 -14.22 17.69
N PRO A 371 2.38 -13.30 16.95
CA PRO A 371 3.82 -13.33 16.71
C PRO A 371 4.65 -13.14 17.98
N ALA A 372 5.78 -13.84 18.07
CA ALA A 372 6.73 -13.64 19.16
C ALA A 372 7.31 -12.22 19.18
N LYS A 373 7.82 -11.79 20.35
CA LYS A 373 8.47 -10.48 20.50
C LYS A 373 9.70 -10.40 19.59
N VAL A 374 9.77 -9.37 18.76
CA VAL A 374 10.88 -9.16 17.82
C VAL A 374 12.13 -8.68 18.55
N LYS A 375 13.30 -9.21 18.19
CA LYS A 375 14.61 -8.76 18.69
C LYS A 375 15.36 -8.01 17.58
N ILE A 376 15.54 -6.69 17.75
CA ILE A 376 16.37 -5.87 16.87
C ILE A 376 17.83 -6.31 17.03
N THR A 377 18.48 -6.69 15.93
CA THR A 377 19.88 -7.11 15.91
C THR A 377 20.81 -5.91 15.68
N LYS A 378 20.45 -5.03 14.74
CA LYS A 378 21.29 -3.88 14.38
C LYS A 378 20.41 -2.69 14.00
N ALA A 379 20.78 -1.51 14.49
CA ALA A 379 20.18 -0.24 14.07
C ALA A 379 21.32 0.78 13.95
N LYS A 380 21.73 1.10 12.72
CA LYS A 380 22.88 2.00 12.49
C LYS A 380 22.64 2.97 11.33
N LYS A 381 23.25 4.15 11.42
CA LYS A 381 23.36 5.13 10.31
C LYS A 381 24.20 4.50 9.19
N LYS A 382 23.72 4.60 7.94
CA LYS A 382 24.47 4.29 6.71
C LYS A 382 24.12 5.39 5.70
N GLY A 383 25.02 6.37 5.55
CA GLY A 383 24.79 7.58 4.76
C GLY A 383 23.59 8.39 5.27
N LYS A 384 22.69 8.78 4.35
CA LYS A 384 21.47 9.56 4.63
C LYS A 384 20.30 8.72 5.20
N LYS A 385 20.54 7.46 5.61
CA LYS A 385 19.50 6.51 6.06
C LYS A 385 19.94 5.75 7.33
N ILE A 386 18.99 5.37 8.18
CA ILE A 386 19.20 4.39 9.27
C ILE A 386 18.73 3.03 8.78
N THR A 387 19.61 2.04 8.82
CA THR A 387 19.26 0.66 8.49
C THR A 387 19.00 -0.10 9.78
N VAL A 388 17.81 -0.67 9.89
CA VAL A 388 17.34 -1.45 11.04
C VAL A 388 17.13 -2.88 10.58
N THR A 389 17.68 -3.84 11.32
CA THR A 389 17.58 -5.28 11.06
C THR A 389 17.18 -6.00 12.34
N TRP A 390 16.44 -7.09 12.19
CA TRP A 390 15.92 -7.88 13.31
C TRP A 390 15.90 -9.38 12.99
N LYS A 391 15.89 -10.22 14.04
CA LYS A 391 15.67 -11.67 13.88
C LYS A 391 14.22 -11.94 13.50
N LYS A 392 14.00 -12.99 12.71
CA LYS A 392 12.64 -13.48 12.39
C LYS A 392 11.95 -13.85 13.69
N ALA A 393 10.77 -13.27 13.94
CA ALA A 393 9.94 -13.68 15.06
C ALA A 393 9.12 -14.93 14.66
N LYS A 394 9.03 -15.92 15.55
CA LYS A 394 8.15 -17.08 15.35
C LYS A 394 6.74 -16.57 15.05
N LYS A 395 6.10 -17.15 14.02
CA LYS A 395 4.73 -16.84 13.56
C LYS A 395 4.53 -15.44 12.94
N ALA A 396 5.58 -14.63 12.75
CA ALA A 396 5.46 -13.34 12.05
C ALA A 396 5.51 -13.51 10.51
N LYS A 397 4.50 -13.00 9.80
CA LYS A 397 4.48 -12.87 8.32
C LYS A 397 4.96 -11.49 7.85
N LYS A 398 4.61 -10.43 8.59
CA LYS A 398 5.00 -9.04 8.33
C LYS A 398 5.54 -8.39 9.60
N TYR A 399 6.12 -7.21 9.47
CA TYR A 399 6.67 -6.42 10.58
C TYR A 399 6.21 -4.97 10.49
N LYS A 400 5.84 -4.39 11.64
CA LYS A 400 5.58 -2.95 11.79
C LYS A 400 6.72 -2.32 12.56
N VAL A 401 7.38 -1.37 11.92
CA VAL A 401 8.50 -0.59 12.47
C VAL A 401 7.96 0.78 12.85
N ALA A 402 8.04 1.12 14.13
CA ALA A 402 7.73 2.44 14.63
C ALA A 402 9.04 3.20 14.87
N TYR A 403 9.13 4.43 14.38
CA TYR A 403 10.29 5.29 14.58
C TYR A 403 9.89 6.74 14.85
N ARG A 404 10.71 7.44 15.63
CA ARG A 404 10.58 8.87 15.90
C ARG A 404 11.95 9.51 16.05
N TYR A 405 12.04 10.83 15.89
CA TYR A 405 13.30 11.56 15.98
C TYR A 405 13.17 12.81 16.85
N VAL A 406 14.30 13.29 17.36
CA VAL A 406 14.35 14.56 18.08
C VAL A 406 14.17 15.71 17.07
N LYS A 407 13.18 16.58 17.30
CA LYS A 407 12.87 17.73 16.42
C LYS A 407 14.07 18.70 16.39
N LYS A 408 14.25 19.40 15.26
CA LYS A 408 15.32 20.42 15.11
C LYS A 408 15.15 21.50 16.19
N GLY A 409 16.24 21.87 16.86
CA GLY A 409 16.22 22.91 17.91
C GLY A 409 15.54 22.52 19.23
N SER A 410 15.03 21.29 19.38
CA SER A 410 14.28 20.86 20.56
C SER A 410 14.90 19.63 21.24
N LYS A 411 14.57 19.44 22.52
CA LYS A 411 14.82 18.18 23.26
C LYS A 411 13.66 17.17 23.10
N LYS A 412 12.53 17.58 22.52
CA LYS A 412 11.31 16.76 22.37
C LYS A 412 11.38 15.83 21.13
N TYR A 413 10.81 14.63 21.25
CA TYR A 413 10.66 13.71 20.12
C TYR A 413 9.45 14.07 19.25
N SER A 414 9.51 13.73 17.96
CA SER A 414 8.37 13.72 17.05
C SER A 414 7.34 12.66 17.47
N GLY A 415 6.12 12.76 16.91
CA GLY A 415 5.18 11.65 16.89
C GLY A 415 5.80 10.38 16.28
N TRP A 416 5.26 9.22 16.67
CA TRP A 416 5.68 7.93 16.11
C TRP A 416 5.22 7.82 14.66
N LYS A 417 6.17 7.56 13.76
CA LYS A 417 5.90 7.21 12.36
C LYS A 417 6.00 5.70 12.20
N TYR A 418 5.21 5.15 11.29
CA TYR A 418 5.11 3.71 11.09
C TYR A 418 5.50 3.31 9.66
N LYS A 419 6.14 2.14 9.53
CA LYS A 419 6.35 1.46 8.26
C LYS A 419 6.07 -0.02 8.41
N THR A 420 5.46 -0.61 7.41
CA THR A 420 5.19 -2.05 7.36
C THR A 420 6.07 -2.71 6.29
N THR A 421 6.60 -3.89 6.56
CA THR A 421 7.39 -4.65 5.58
C THR A 421 7.34 -6.15 5.88
N SER A 422 7.43 -6.99 4.85
CA SER A 422 7.68 -8.43 4.98
C SER A 422 9.17 -8.75 5.19
N LYS A 423 10.07 -7.82 4.83
CA LYS A 423 11.52 -8.00 4.92
C LYS A 423 11.98 -7.91 6.38
N LYS A 424 13.09 -8.57 6.72
CA LYS A 424 13.74 -8.53 8.05
C LYS A 424 14.59 -7.26 8.28
N SER A 425 14.41 -6.26 7.42
CA SER A 425 15.17 -5.01 7.44
C SER A 425 14.37 -3.86 6.87
N VAL A 426 14.59 -2.65 7.38
CA VAL A 426 14.06 -1.42 6.79
C VAL A 426 15.10 -0.30 6.78
N LYS A 427 15.02 0.55 5.75
CA LYS A 427 15.79 1.79 5.64
C LYS A 427 14.89 2.98 5.98
N ILE A 428 15.27 3.76 6.99
CA ILE A 428 14.56 4.96 7.45
C ILE A 428 15.35 6.17 6.97
N LYS A 429 14.74 7.07 6.19
CA LYS A 429 15.39 8.31 5.73
C LYS A 429 15.63 9.22 6.94
N ILE A 430 16.84 9.73 7.05
CA ILE A 430 17.22 10.66 8.12
C ILE A 430 16.70 12.06 7.75
N ALA A 431 16.04 12.73 8.69
CA ALA A 431 15.59 14.10 8.57
C ALA A 431 16.80 15.04 8.77
N LYS A 432 16.91 16.07 7.92
CA LYS A 432 17.99 17.07 7.98
C LYS A 432 18.07 17.63 9.42
N LYS A 433 19.25 17.57 10.04
CA LYS A 433 19.57 18.14 11.37
C LYS A 433 19.00 17.43 12.62
N SER A 434 18.58 16.16 12.52
CA SER A 434 18.11 15.37 13.69
C SER A 434 19.27 14.70 14.46
N LYS A 435 19.26 14.81 15.80
CA LYS A 435 20.37 14.32 16.65
C LYS A 435 20.23 12.84 17.05
N LYS A 436 19.01 12.36 17.28
CA LYS A 436 18.71 10.99 17.76
C LYS A 436 17.42 10.46 17.15
N TYR A 437 17.38 9.15 16.93
CA TYR A 437 16.20 8.38 16.55
C TYR A 437 15.88 7.31 17.58
N GLN A 438 14.61 7.07 17.85
CA GLN A 438 14.13 5.91 18.60
C GLN A 438 13.34 5.00 17.67
N ILE A 439 13.62 3.70 17.74
CA ILE A 439 13.05 2.69 16.84
C ILE A 439 12.62 1.47 17.65
N LYS A 440 11.42 0.96 17.37
CA LYS A 440 10.91 -0.32 17.90
C LYS A 440 10.20 -1.10 16.79
N VAL A 441 10.24 -2.42 16.85
CA VAL A 441 9.67 -3.31 15.81
C VAL A 441 8.74 -4.34 16.45
N ARG A 442 7.61 -4.65 15.82
CA ARG A 442 6.76 -5.78 16.19
C ARG A 442 6.44 -6.67 15.00
N GLY A 443 6.22 -7.95 15.25
CA GLY A 443 5.75 -8.92 14.26
C GLY A 443 4.24 -8.85 14.09
N MET A 444 3.76 -9.17 12.89
CA MET A 444 2.34 -9.21 12.53
C MET A 444 2.02 -10.47 11.73
N ASN A 445 0.83 -11.02 11.96
CA ASN A 445 0.28 -12.15 11.22
C ASN A 445 -1.24 -11.95 11.09
N GLY A 446 -1.70 -11.34 10.00
CA GLY A 446 -3.08 -10.86 9.89
C GLY A 446 -3.37 -9.75 10.91
N SER A 447 -4.50 -9.85 11.62
CA SER A 447 -4.89 -8.97 12.73
C SER A 447 -4.07 -9.19 14.00
N TYR A 448 -3.38 -10.33 14.15
CA TYR A 448 -2.60 -10.65 15.35
C TYR A 448 -1.28 -9.89 15.38
N MET A 449 -1.05 -9.12 16.45
CA MET A 449 0.12 -8.28 16.63
C MET A 449 0.95 -8.73 17.84
N GLY A 450 2.24 -8.97 17.63
CA GLY A 450 3.17 -9.27 18.71
C GLY A 450 3.53 -8.04 19.54
N LYS A 451 4.11 -8.27 20.73
CA LYS A 451 4.69 -7.20 21.56
C LYS A 451 5.83 -6.49 20.81
N TYR A 452 5.93 -5.17 21.00
CA TYR A 452 7.07 -4.39 20.47
C TYR A 452 8.40 -4.86 21.07
N SER A 453 9.46 -4.79 20.26
CA SER A 453 10.85 -4.94 20.69
C SER A 453 11.22 -3.88 21.73
N LYS A 454 12.33 -4.10 22.44
CA LYS A 454 12.96 -3.03 23.21
C LYS A 454 13.32 -1.88 22.26
N THR A 455 13.02 -0.65 22.66
CA THR A 455 13.33 0.55 21.87
C THR A 455 14.85 0.69 21.74
N LYS A 456 15.33 0.86 20.51
CA LYS A 456 16.72 1.15 20.21
C LYS A 456 16.86 2.63 19.83
N THR A 457 17.82 3.30 20.45
CA THR A 457 18.17 4.68 20.16
C THR A 457 19.40 4.73 19.27
N VAL A 458 19.31 5.43 18.13
CA VAL A 458 20.42 5.63 17.20
C VAL A 458 20.81 7.10 17.22
N LYS A 459 22.05 7.39 17.60
CA LYS A 459 22.62 8.74 17.48
C LYS A 459 23.01 8.97 16.02
N VAL A 460 22.58 10.09 15.47
CA VAL A 460 22.91 10.53 14.12
C VAL A 460 23.79 11.76 14.30
N ARG A 461 25.04 11.55 14.74
CA ARG A 461 26.04 12.65 14.72
C ARG A 461 26.14 13.17 13.27
N LYS A 462 26.38 14.48 13.13
CA LYS A 462 26.70 15.07 11.82
C LYS A 462 27.82 14.26 11.21
#